data_AF-K2FGJ7-F1
#
_entry.id   AF-K2FGJ7-F1
#
_cell.length_a   1.000
_cell.length_b   1.000
_cell.length_c   1.000
_cell.angle_alpha   90.00
_cell.angle_beta   90.00
_cell.angle_gamma   90.00
#
_symmetry.space_group_name_H-M   'P 1'
#
loop_
_entity.id
_entity.type
_entity.pdbx_description
1 polymer ?
#
loop_
_entity_poly.entity_id
_entity_poly.type
_entity_poly.pdbx_seq_one_letter_code
_entity_poly.pdbx_strand_id
1 'polypeptide(L)'
;MLRKLKVAQHIVQNQASLSEQVEAAEYLSSLVMASMDETGILLQFMSKLIAWENTREVAEGLLELLQRYRLDGVVQTRMAYATQTLSASGVDLPLEVSVINHARDLGRIFEFKKRSVHNFERVTLMINNLPVNDPDYCGRLRDHLSVAAQSVDSRLKAIETDEANRRSQAGILLALESVSDTLNILRVAHERDSAESTALMLALQETLANSFFRLGLTESQENFIQNLIGDFMNNMADLQSRGVETQTTLVKLNSNLSKLRSQ
;
A
#
# COMPACT_ATOMS: atom_id res chain seq x y z
N MET A 1 -55.29 -7.74 66.31
CA MET A 1 -55.46 -7.32 64.89
C MET A 1 -54.23 -6.59 64.32
N LEU A 2 -53.61 -5.65 65.04
CA LEU A 2 -52.45 -4.86 64.57
C LEU A 2 -51.26 -5.68 64.03
N ARG A 3 -50.98 -6.85 64.62
CA ARG A 3 -49.87 -7.73 64.20
C ARG A 3 -50.09 -8.38 62.83
N LYS A 4 -51.34 -8.74 62.50
CA LYS A 4 -51.71 -9.30 61.18
C LYS A 4 -51.68 -8.22 60.09
N LEU A 5 -52.06 -6.99 60.43
CA LEU A 5 -52.00 -5.84 59.51
C LEU A 5 -50.54 -5.50 59.12
N LYS A 6 -49.62 -5.48 60.10
CA LYS A 6 -48.18 -5.26 59.84
C LYS A 6 -47.55 -6.36 58.98
N VAL A 7 -47.92 -7.62 59.22
CA VAL A 7 -47.44 -8.75 58.40
C VAL A 7 -47.98 -8.65 56.98
N ALA A 8 -49.26 -8.31 56.80
CA ALA A 8 -49.83 -8.10 55.47
C ALA A 8 -49.16 -6.92 54.73
N GLN A 9 -48.91 -5.79 55.41
CA GLN A 9 -48.15 -4.67 54.84
C GLN A 9 -46.74 -5.07 54.41
N HIS A 10 -46.04 -5.85 55.23
CA HIS A 10 -44.68 -6.29 54.92
C HIS A 10 -44.65 -7.27 53.73
N ILE A 11 -45.67 -8.15 53.60
CA ILE A 11 -45.81 -9.05 52.46
C ILE A 11 -46.07 -8.26 51.18
N VAL A 12 -46.97 -7.27 51.22
CA VAL A 12 -47.26 -6.41 50.05
C VAL A 12 -46.03 -5.57 49.65
N GLN A 13 -45.30 -5.02 50.62
CA GLN A 13 -44.05 -4.30 50.34
C GLN A 13 -42.96 -5.21 49.76
N ASN A 14 -42.81 -6.42 50.30
CA ASN A 14 -41.87 -7.40 49.74
C ASN A 14 -42.29 -7.87 48.35
N GLN A 15 -43.58 -7.99 48.08
CA GLN A 15 -44.09 -8.38 46.76
C GLN A 15 -43.86 -7.25 45.74
N ALA A 16 -44.05 -5.99 46.14
CA ALA A 16 -43.75 -4.83 45.31
C ALA A 16 -42.24 -4.72 45.02
N SER A 17 -41.38 -4.88 46.02
CA SER A 17 -39.93 -4.82 45.81
C SER A 17 -39.39 -6.01 45.00
N LEU A 18 -39.98 -7.20 45.15
CA LEU A 18 -39.63 -8.36 44.34
C LEU A 18 -40.08 -8.18 42.88
N SER A 19 -41.25 -7.57 42.65
CA SER A 19 -41.72 -7.22 41.31
C SER A 19 -40.81 -6.19 40.63
N GLU A 20 -40.39 -5.16 41.36
CA GLU A 20 -39.45 -4.14 40.88
C GLU A 20 -38.07 -4.74 40.55
N GLN A 21 -37.59 -5.69 41.37
CA GLN A 21 -36.34 -6.42 41.09
C GLN A 21 -36.44 -7.32 39.87
N VAL A 22 -37.59 -7.97 39.65
CA VAL A 22 -37.83 -8.80 38.45
C VAL A 22 -37.87 -7.91 37.20
N GLU A 23 -38.60 -6.80 37.22
CA GLU A 23 -38.63 -5.86 36.09
C GLU A 23 -37.23 -5.28 35.78
N ALA A 24 -36.47 -4.91 36.82
CA ALA A 24 -35.10 -4.44 36.66
C ALA A 24 -34.17 -5.52 36.07
N ALA A 25 -34.31 -6.77 36.50
CA ALA A 25 -33.53 -7.89 35.98
C ALA A 25 -33.90 -8.23 34.53
N GLU A 26 -35.19 -8.20 34.18
CA GLU A 26 -35.68 -8.38 32.80
C GLU A 26 -35.18 -7.26 31.89
N TYR A 27 -35.26 -6.00 32.35
CA TYR A 27 -34.71 -4.86 31.63
C TYR A 27 -33.19 -5.00 31.41
N LEU A 28 -32.42 -5.31 32.45
CA LEU A 28 -30.98 -5.55 32.34
C LEU A 28 -30.65 -6.70 31.39
N SER A 29 -31.40 -7.81 31.46
CA SER A 29 -31.22 -8.95 30.55
C SER A 29 -31.49 -8.55 29.10
N SER A 30 -32.58 -7.81 28.85
CA SER A 30 -32.91 -7.30 27.51
C SER A 30 -31.83 -6.37 26.94
N LEU A 31 -31.28 -5.48 27.79
CA LEU A 31 -30.21 -4.56 27.41
C LEU A 31 -28.91 -5.31 27.07
N VAL A 32 -28.58 -6.34 27.84
CA VAL A 32 -27.43 -7.21 27.57
C VAL A 32 -27.62 -7.96 26.25
N MET A 33 -28.80 -8.52 25.99
CA MET A 33 -29.08 -9.22 24.72
C MET A 33 -29.01 -8.28 23.51
N ALA A 34 -29.53 -7.05 23.63
CA ALA A 34 -29.42 -6.04 22.57
C ALA A 34 -27.96 -5.66 22.30
N SER A 35 -27.18 -5.42 23.36
CA SER A 35 -25.74 -5.14 23.26
C SER A 35 -24.95 -6.30 22.60
N MET A 36 -25.33 -7.55 22.88
CA MET A 36 -24.72 -8.73 22.25
C MET A 36 -25.05 -8.81 20.75
N ASP A 37 -26.28 -8.49 20.35
CA ASP A 37 -26.67 -8.43 18.94
C ASP A 37 -25.89 -7.32 18.21
N GLU A 38 -25.84 -6.12 18.80
CA GLU A 38 -25.07 -4.98 18.29
C GLU A 38 -23.58 -5.32 18.10
N THR A 39 -22.98 -6.01 19.07
CA THR A 39 -21.58 -6.46 19.04
C THR A 39 -21.37 -7.55 17.98
N GLY A 40 -22.33 -8.47 17.82
CA GLY A 40 -22.30 -9.53 16.80
C GLY A 40 -22.26 -8.96 15.38
N ILE A 41 -23.04 -7.91 15.13
CA ILE A 41 -23.01 -7.16 13.86
C ILE A 41 -21.61 -6.59 13.59
N LEU A 42 -20.99 -5.94 14.58
CA LEU A 42 -19.64 -5.39 14.46
C LEU A 42 -18.60 -6.48 14.20
N LEU A 43 -18.64 -7.60 14.93
CA LEU A 43 -17.70 -8.70 14.74
C LEU A 43 -17.80 -9.32 13.33
N GLN A 44 -19.03 -9.48 12.81
CA GLN A 44 -19.21 -9.98 11.44
C GLN A 44 -18.65 -9.00 10.41
N PHE A 45 -18.86 -7.70 10.60
CA PHE A 45 -18.27 -6.65 9.76
C PHE A 45 -16.73 -6.73 9.79
N MET A 46 -16.15 -6.81 10.98
CA MET A 46 -14.70 -6.92 11.17
C MET A 46 -14.11 -8.15 10.48
N SER A 47 -14.81 -9.28 10.53
CA SER A 47 -14.39 -10.50 9.84
C SER A 47 -14.40 -10.33 8.31
N LYS A 48 -15.41 -9.67 7.75
CA LYS A 48 -15.49 -9.39 6.31
C LYS A 48 -14.45 -8.36 5.85
N LEU A 49 -14.17 -7.36 6.68
CA LEU A 49 -13.24 -6.26 6.39
C LEU A 49 -11.85 -6.73 5.98
N ILE A 50 -11.40 -7.87 6.53
CA ILE A 50 -10.09 -8.47 6.22
C ILE A 50 -10.00 -8.90 4.74
N ALA A 51 -11.12 -9.33 4.15
CA ALA A 51 -11.17 -9.87 2.80
C ALA A 51 -11.32 -8.82 1.69
N TRP A 52 -11.70 -7.57 2.02
CA TRP A 52 -11.93 -6.53 1.02
C TRP A 52 -10.63 -5.97 0.47
N GLU A 53 -10.46 -5.99 -0.84
CA GLU A 53 -9.18 -5.63 -1.50
C GLU A 53 -9.20 -4.24 -2.13
N ASN A 54 -10.37 -3.62 -2.25
CA ASN A 54 -10.50 -2.30 -2.84
C ASN A 54 -11.28 -1.31 -1.96
N THR A 55 -11.02 -0.03 -2.19
CA THR A 55 -11.60 1.07 -1.42
C THR A 55 -13.13 1.12 -1.51
N ARG A 56 -13.70 0.73 -2.65
CA ARG A 56 -15.16 0.74 -2.87
C ARG A 56 -15.86 -0.33 -2.03
N GLU A 57 -15.36 -1.55 -2.01
CA GLU A 57 -15.87 -2.65 -1.16
C GLU A 57 -15.86 -2.24 0.32
N VAL A 58 -14.79 -1.57 0.76
CA VAL A 58 -14.69 -1.07 2.13
C VAL A 58 -15.75 -0.01 2.43
N ALA A 59 -15.97 0.94 1.51
CA ALA A 59 -16.99 1.98 1.66
C ALA A 59 -18.41 1.40 1.66
N GLU A 60 -18.71 0.49 0.72
CA GLU A 60 -19.99 -0.21 0.60
C GLU A 60 -20.27 -1.07 1.84
N GLY A 61 -19.28 -1.81 2.32
CA GLY A 61 -19.40 -2.61 3.53
C GLY A 61 -19.63 -1.77 4.79
N LEU A 62 -19.06 -0.57 4.86
CA LEU A 62 -19.33 0.37 5.95
C LEU A 62 -20.75 0.95 5.88
N LEU A 63 -21.28 1.19 4.67
CA LEU A 63 -22.70 1.55 4.51
C LEU A 63 -23.64 0.38 4.85
N GLU A 64 -23.28 -0.86 4.50
CA GLU A 64 -24.03 -2.06 4.91
C GLU A 64 -24.09 -2.17 6.45
N LEU A 65 -22.98 -1.85 7.14
CA LEU A 65 -22.94 -1.78 8.59
C LEU A 65 -23.92 -0.73 9.14
N LEU A 66 -23.93 0.48 8.57
CA LEU A 66 -24.89 1.52 8.96
C LEU A 66 -26.33 1.04 8.79
N GLN A 67 -26.65 0.43 7.65
CA GLN A 67 -28.00 -0.10 7.39
C GLN A 67 -28.43 -1.16 8.40
N ARG A 68 -27.52 -2.04 8.83
CA ARG A 68 -27.79 -3.05 9.87
C ARG A 68 -28.09 -2.41 11.23
N TYR A 69 -27.44 -1.30 11.55
CA TYR A 69 -27.78 -0.47 12.71
C TYR A 69 -28.99 0.46 12.47
N ARG A 70 -29.64 0.38 11.31
CA ARG A 70 -30.76 1.24 10.89
C ARG A 70 -30.39 2.73 10.84
N LEU A 71 -29.13 3.01 10.51
CA LEU A 71 -28.59 4.35 10.37
C LEU A 71 -28.43 4.70 8.89
N ASP A 72 -28.66 5.98 8.59
CA ASP A 72 -28.38 6.60 7.30
C ASP A 72 -27.09 7.40 7.43
N GLY A 73 -26.23 7.33 6.42
CA GLY A 73 -24.97 8.05 6.47
C GLY A 73 -24.26 8.14 5.13
N VAL A 74 -23.11 8.79 5.21
CA VAL A 74 -22.20 9.04 4.11
C VAL A 74 -20.81 8.59 4.54
N VAL A 75 -20.14 7.83 3.68
CA VAL A 75 -18.78 7.37 3.87
C VAL A 75 -17.90 8.05 2.84
N GLN A 76 -16.85 8.73 3.29
CA GLN A 76 -15.79 9.19 2.42
C GLN A 76 -14.52 8.42 2.71
N THR A 77 -13.98 7.77 1.69
CA THR A 77 -12.68 7.09 1.72
C THR A 77 -11.67 7.87 0.90
N ARG A 78 -10.42 7.90 1.36
CA ARG A 78 -9.34 8.63 0.68
C ARG A 78 -8.10 7.76 0.63
N MET A 79 -7.57 7.65 -0.56
CA MET A 79 -6.30 7.01 -0.90
C MET A 79 -5.41 8.06 -1.55
N ALA A 80 -4.10 7.78 -1.69
CA ALA A 80 -3.14 8.72 -2.29
C ALA A 80 -3.56 9.38 -3.61
N TYR A 81 -4.37 8.73 -4.46
CA TYR A 81 -4.74 9.23 -5.80
C TYR A 81 -6.23 9.48 -6.00
N ALA A 82 -7.08 9.11 -5.03
CA ALA A 82 -8.52 9.17 -5.20
C ALA A 82 -9.21 9.40 -3.86
N THR A 83 -10.20 10.30 -3.88
CA THR A 83 -11.20 10.44 -2.82
C THR A 83 -12.53 10.04 -3.42
N GLN A 84 -13.26 9.18 -2.71
CA GLN A 84 -14.60 8.74 -3.10
C GLN A 84 -15.53 8.93 -1.91
N THR A 85 -16.67 9.55 -2.17
CA THR A 85 -17.76 9.72 -1.23
C THR A 85 -18.93 8.85 -1.68
N LEU A 86 -19.47 8.05 -0.78
CA LEU A 86 -20.53 7.09 -1.06
C LEU A 86 -21.64 7.23 -0.01
N SER A 87 -22.87 7.22 -0.47
CA SER A 87 -24.07 7.14 0.36
C SER A 87 -25.11 6.24 -0.28
N ALA A 88 -26.21 5.96 0.42
CA ALA A 88 -27.34 5.23 -0.16
C ALA A 88 -27.95 5.95 -1.38
N SER A 89 -27.76 7.27 -1.49
CA SER A 89 -28.28 8.10 -2.57
C SER A 89 -27.42 8.07 -3.83
N GLY A 90 -26.14 7.66 -3.73
CA GLY A 90 -25.23 7.57 -4.86
C GLY A 90 -23.76 7.80 -4.52
N VAL A 91 -22.98 8.01 -5.57
CA VAL A 91 -21.53 8.24 -5.50
C VAL A 91 -21.24 9.73 -5.78
N ASP A 92 -20.34 10.33 -5.00
CA ASP A 92 -19.78 11.67 -5.16
C ASP A 92 -20.85 12.77 -5.37
N LEU A 93 -21.91 12.73 -4.57
CA LEU A 93 -22.94 13.76 -4.58
C LEU A 93 -22.35 15.11 -4.11
N PRO A 94 -22.43 16.20 -4.91
CA PRO A 94 -21.69 17.44 -4.65
C PRO A 94 -21.93 18.05 -3.25
N LEU A 95 -23.18 17.99 -2.79
CA LEU A 95 -23.54 18.50 -1.46
C LEU A 95 -22.93 17.65 -0.34
N GLU A 96 -22.97 16.31 -0.48
CA GLU A 96 -22.41 15.38 0.52
C GLU A 96 -20.90 15.52 0.58
N VAL A 97 -20.23 15.61 -0.57
CA VAL A 97 -18.78 15.87 -0.68
C VAL A 97 -18.42 17.18 0.02
N SER A 98 -19.17 18.25 -0.22
CA SER A 98 -18.90 19.55 0.42
C SER A 98 -19.07 19.50 1.94
N VAL A 99 -20.14 18.85 2.42
CA VAL A 99 -20.44 18.76 3.86
C VAL A 99 -19.41 17.90 4.57
N ILE A 100 -19.07 16.73 4.02
CA ILE A 100 -18.15 15.80 4.66
C ILE A 100 -16.71 16.35 4.68
N ASN A 101 -16.29 17.08 3.65
CA ASN A 101 -15.00 17.75 3.60
C ASN A 101 -14.88 18.82 4.69
N HIS A 102 -15.95 19.58 4.95
CA HIS A 102 -15.96 20.56 6.04
C HIS A 102 -15.99 19.88 7.41
N ALA A 103 -16.82 18.84 7.56
CA ALA A 103 -16.97 18.11 8.81
C ALA A 103 -15.68 17.39 9.26
N ARG A 104 -14.81 17.04 8.30
CA ARG A 104 -13.49 16.44 8.56
C ARG A 104 -12.63 17.28 9.50
N ASP A 105 -12.68 18.60 9.36
CA ASP A 105 -11.78 19.50 10.07
C ASP A 105 -12.30 19.87 11.48
N LEU A 106 -13.47 19.35 11.87
CA LEU A 106 -14.13 19.62 13.16
C LEU A 106 -13.65 18.72 14.32
N GLY A 107 -12.68 17.83 14.07
CA GLY A 107 -12.07 16.94 15.08
C GLY A 107 -12.36 15.46 14.84
N ARG A 108 -11.77 14.58 15.66
CA ARG A 108 -11.83 13.12 15.48
C ARG A 108 -13.25 12.55 15.59
N ILE A 109 -14.02 13.01 16.57
CA ILE A 109 -15.44 12.68 16.71
C ILE A 109 -16.16 14.01 16.93
N PHE A 110 -17.16 14.29 16.10
CA PHE A 110 -17.95 15.50 16.17
C PHE A 110 -19.43 15.16 16.11
N GLU A 111 -20.21 15.67 17.06
CA GLU A 111 -21.65 15.42 17.15
C GLU A 111 -22.41 16.74 17.09
N PHE A 112 -23.48 16.78 16.28
CA PHE A 112 -24.37 17.92 16.19
C PHE A 112 -25.81 17.47 15.95
N LYS A 113 -26.66 17.69 16.96
CA LYS A 113 -28.07 17.24 16.97
C LYS A 113 -28.15 15.73 16.74
N LYS A 114 -28.75 15.31 15.62
CA LYS A 114 -28.88 13.90 15.22
C LYS A 114 -27.76 13.44 14.28
N ARG A 115 -26.70 14.24 14.13
CA ARG A 115 -25.56 13.90 13.29
C ARG A 115 -24.34 13.58 14.14
N SER A 116 -23.59 12.57 13.71
CA SER A 116 -22.28 12.24 14.26
C SER A 116 -21.30 12.06 13.11
N VAL A 117 -20.06 12.49 13.30
CA VAL A 117 -18.99 12.39 12.33
C VAL A 117 -17.79 11.76 13.01
N HIS A 118 -17.27 10.68 12.43
CA HIS A 118 -16.07 9.99 12.87
C HIS A 118 -14.99 10.16 11.81
N ASN A 119 -13.97 10.96 12.15
CA ASN A 119 -12.89 11.35 11.25
C ASN A 119 -11.61 10.60 11.57
N PHE A 120 -11.07 9.92 10.56
CA PHE A 120 -9.79 9.23 10.58
C PHE A 120 -8.94 9.62 9.36
N GLU A 121 -7.69 9.18 9.30
CA GLU A 121 -6.73 9.64 8.30
C GLU A 121 -7.12 9.27 6.87
N ARG A 122 -7.80 8.13 6.65
CA ARG A 122 -8.22 7.57 5.33
C ARG A 122 -9.72 7.43 5.18
N VAL A 123 -10.50 7.59 6.25
CA VAL A 123 -11.96 7.50 6.20
C VAL A 123 -12.62 8.59 7.03
N THR A 124 -13.74 9.11 6.54
CA THR A 124 -14.68 9.92 7.30
C THR A 124 -16.06 9.26 7.20
N LEU A 125 -16.67 8.99 8.36
CA LEU A 125 -18.00 8.40 8.48
C LEU A 125 -18.95 9.44 9.06
N MET A 126 -19.95 9.85 8.31
CA MET A 126 -20.99 10.79 8.76
C MET A 126 -22.33 10.07 8.88
N ILE A 127 -22.95 10.16 10.05
CA ILE A 127 -24.27 9.62 10.36
C ILE A 127 -25.28 10.77 10.37
N ASN A 128 -26.43 10.57 9.73
CA ASN A 128 -27.45 11.60 9.54
C ASN A 128 -28.61 11.53 10.55
N ASN A 129 -28.83 10.37 11.17
CA ASN A 129 -30.04 10.04 11.93
C ASN A 129 -29.75 9.31 13.27
N LEU A 130 -28.79 9.81 14.05
CA LEU A 130 -28.43 9.25 15.35
C LEU A 130 -29.64 9.26 16.33
N PRO A 131 -29.91 8.16 17.04
CA PRO A 131 -31.07 8.02 17.93
C PRO A 131 -30.85 8.73 19.28
N VAL A 132 -30.95 10.06 19.27
CA VAL A 132 -30.75 10.92 20.46
C VAL A 132 -31.78 10.73 21.60
N ASN A 133 -32.86 9.97 21.35
CA ASN A 133 -33.90 9.72 22.35
C ASN A 133 -33.52 8.61 23.34
N ASP A 134 -32.48 7.82 23.03
CA ASP A 134 -31.96 6.75 23.88
C ASP A 134 -30.44 6.99 24.09
N PRO A 135 -30.04 7.66 25.19
CA PRO A 135 -28.65 7.99 25.44
C PRO A 135 -27.73 6.77 25.58
N ASP A 136 -28.23 5.68 26.15
CA ASP A 136 -27.44 4.46 26.38
C ASP A 136 -27.16 3.74 25.06
N TYR A 137 -28.18 3.60 24.20
CA TYR A 137 -28.01 3.05 22.86
C TYR A 137 -27.13 3.95 21.99
N CYS A 138 -27.32 5.27 22.07
CA CYS A 138 -26.49 6.25 21.37
C CYS A 138 -25.01 6.12 21.76
N GLY A 139 -24.72 5.95 23.05
CA GLY A 139 -23.37 5.73 23.56
C GLY A 139 -22.72 4.47 22.98
N ARG A 140 -23.41 3.33 23.01
CA ARG A 140 -22.91 2.06 22.45
C ARG A 140 -22.69 2.14 20.94
N LEU A 141 -23.64 2.72 20.20
CA LEU A 141 -23.49 2.94 18.76
C LEU A 141 -22.26 3.78 18.45
N ARG A 142 -22.02 4.87 19.20
CA ARG A 142 -20.84 5.71 19.00
C ARG A 142 -19.55 4.91 19.13
N ASP A 143 -19.47 4.06 20.14
CA ASP A 143 -18.29 3.24 20.38
C ASP A 143 -18.12 2.19 19.25
N HIS A 144 -19.19 1.50 18.85
CA HIS A 144 -19.17 0.56 17.72
C HIS A 144 -18.75 1.22 16.41
N LEU A 145 -19.31 2.38 16.08
CA LEU A 145 -19.01 3.13 14.87
C LEU A 145 -17.57 3.66 14.88
N SER A 146 -17.08 4.09 16.04
CA SER A 146 -15.68 4.52 16.19
C SER A 146 -14.72 3.36 15.96
N VAL A 147 -14.99 2.18 16.51
CA VAL A 147 -14.18 0.97 16.28
C VAL A 147 -14.23 0.55 14.82
N ALA A 148 -15.41 0.56 14.21
CA ALA A 148 -15.57 0.22 12.79
C ALA A 148 -14.78 1.17 11.89
N ALA A 149 -14.92 2.49 12.09
CA ALA A 149 -14.20 3.51 11.32
C ALA A 149 -12.67 3.42 11.51
N GLN A 150 -12.19 3.18 12.73
CA GLN A 150 -10.76 2.95 13.00
C GLN A 150 -10.22 1.70 12.29
N SER A 151 -11.03 0.63 12.26
CA SER A 151 -10.64 -0.62 11.63
C SER A 151 -10.60 -0.48 10.11
N VAL A 152 -11.57 0.25 9.54
CA VAL A 152 -11.58 0.64 8.13
C VAL A 152 -10.36 1.47 7.77
N ASP A 153 -10.01 2.47 8.57
CA ASP A 153 -8.80 3.28 8.36
C ASP A 153 -7.55 2.40 8.26
N SER A 154 -7.43 1.42 9.16
CA SER A 154 -6.32 0.46 9.19
C SER A 154 -6.31 -0.44 7.95
N ARG A 155 -7.49 -0.91 7.49
CA ARG A 155 -7.59 -1.72 6.27
C ARG A 155 -7.23 -0.92 5.02
N LEU A 156 -7.72 0.32 4.90
CA LEU A 156 -7.37 1.22 3.79
C LEU A 156 -5.86 1.47 3.74
N LYS A 157 -5.21 1.65 4.90
CA LYS A 157 -3.74 1.77 4.98
C LYS A 157 -3.03 0.50 4.49
N ALA A 158 -3.54 -0.68 4.83
CA ALA A 158 -2.97 -1.94 4.34
C ALA A 158 -3.09 -2.05 2.81
N ILE A 159 -4.27 -1.76 2.25
CA ILE A 159 -4.50 -1.73 0.79
C ILE A 159 -3.53 -0.75 0.11
N GLU A 160 -3.38 0.46 0.66
CA GLU A 160 -2.46 1.48 0.12
C GLU A 160 -1.00 1.00 0.12
N THR A 161 -0.58 0.33 1.20
CA THR A 161 0.77 -0.20 1.36
C THR A 161 1.03 -1.34 0.36
N ASP A 162 0.07 -2.26 0.21
CA ASP A 162 0.17 -3.38 -0.72
C ASP A 162 0.24 -2.88 -2.17
N GLU A 163 -0.55 -1.88 -2.52
CA GLU A 163 -0.53 -1.27 -3.85
C GLU A 163 0.80 -0.54 -4.12
N ALA A 164 1.33 0.21 -3.15
CA ALA A 164 2.62 0.88 -3.26
C ALA A 164 3.78 -0.10 -3.40
N ASN A 165 3.74 -1.22 -2.67
CA ASN A 165 4.73 -2.30 -2.77
C ASN A 165 4.67 -2.96 -4.16
N ARG A 166 3.48 -3.28 -4.65
CA ARG A 166 3.29 -3.87 -5.99
C ARG A 166 3.78 -2.92 -7.09
N ARG A 167 3.52 -1.61 -6.97
CA ARG A 167 4.03 -0.59 -7.89
C ARG A 167 5.56 -0.49 -7.83
N SER A 168 6.15 -0.52 -6.65
CA SER A 168 7.61 -0.51 -6.49
C SER A 168 8.26 -1.76 -7.10
N GLN A 169 7.69 -2.94 -6.87
CA GLN A 169 8.18 -4.20 -7.46
C GLN A 169 8.12 -4.16 -8.99
N ALA A 170 7.00 -3.71 -9.57
CA ALA A 170 6.88 -3.53 -11.01
C ALA A 170 7.91 -2.51 -11.56
N GLY A 171 8.10 -1.39 -10.86
CA GLY A 171 9.11 -0.39 -11.21
C GLY A 171 10.54 -0.92 -11.17
N ILE A 172 10.88 -1.76 -10.17
CA ILE A 172 12.18 -2.43 -10.09
C ILE A 172 12.37 -3.37 -11.28
N LEU A 173 11.38 -4.17 -11.64
CA LEU A 173 11.47 -5.08 -12.78
C LEU A 173 11.70 -4.34 -14.10
N LEU A 174 11.00 -3.22 -14.32
CA LEU A 174 11.21 -2.35 -15.50
C LEU A 174 12.60 -1.71 -15.50
N ALA A 175 13.10 -1.25 -14.35
CA ALA A 175 14.44 -0.69 -14.24
C ALA A 175 15.52 -1.75 -14.54
N LEU A 176 15.32 -2.99 -14.06
CA LEU A 176 16.21 -4.11 -14.35
C LEU A 176 16.24 -4.46 -15.83
N GLU A 177 15.10 -4.40 -16.52
CA GLU A 177 15.04 -4.58 -17.98
C GLU A 177 15.86 -3.50 -18.72
N SER A 178 15.67 -2.23 -18.36
CA SER A 178 16.43 -1.12 -18.93
C SER A 178 17.95 -1.24 -18.68
N VAL A 179 18.36 -1.72 -17.50
CA VAL A 179 19.78 -2.00 -17.20
C VAL A 179 20.31 -3.14 -18.07
N SER A 180 19.57 -4.23 -18.23
CA SER A 180 19.95 -5.35 -19.10
C SER A 180 20.15 -4.90 -20.55
N ASP A 181 19.23 -4.09 -21.07
CA ASP A 181 19.31 -3.55 -22.44
C ASP A 181 20.54 -2.64 -22.60
N THR A 182 20.76 -1.75 -21.63
CA THR A 182 21.93 -0.85 -21.63
C THR A 182 23.25 -1.64 -21.59
N LEU A 183 23.32 -2.70 -20.78
CA LEU A 183 24.50 -3.58 -20.73
C LEU A 183 24.74 -4.32 -22.06
N ASN A 184 23.68 -4.73 -22.76
CA ASN A 184 23.82 -5.37 -24.06
C ASN A 184 24.27 -4.37 -25.14
N ILE A 185 23.77 -3.14 -25.12
CA ILE A 185 24.25 -2.06 -26.01
C ILE A 185 25.74 -1.79 -25.77
N LEU A 186 26.14 -1.65 -24.51
CA LEU A 186 27.55 -1.46 -24.14
C LEU A 186 28.43 -2.62 -24.58
N ARG A 187 27.97 -3.87 -24.44
CA ARG A 187 28.68 -5.06 -24.93
C ARG A 187 28.94 -4.97 -26.42
N VAL A 188 27.91 -4.70 -27.21
CA VAL A 188 28.00 -4.64 -28.68
C VAL A 188 28.92 -3.50 -29.12
N ALA A 189 28.83 -2.34 -28.47
CA ALA A 189 29.73 -1.22 -28.74
C ALA A 189 31.19 -1.59 -28.45
N HIS A 190 31.47 -2.22 -27.31
CA HIS A 190 32.83 -2.63 -26.95
C HIS A 190 33.39 -3.74 -27.86
N GLU A 191 32.57 -4.71 -28.28
CA GLU A 191 32.98 -5.73 -29.25
C GLU A 191 33.38 -5.10 -30.59
N ARG A 192 32.64 -4.08 -31.03
CA ARG A 192 32.95 -3.29 -32.21
C ARG A 192 34.26 -2.51 -32.05
N ASP A 193 34.41 -1.77 -30.96
CA ASP A 193 35.62 -0.96 -30.70
C ASP A 193 36.87 -1.84 -30.61
N SER A 194 36.75 -3.03 -30.02
CA SER A 194 37.83 -4.01 -29.93
C SER A 194 38.26 -4.51 -31.31
N ALA A 195 37.29 -4.86 -32.16
CA ALA A 195 37.56 -5.31 -33.53
C ALA A 195 38.19 -4.20 -34.38
N GLU A 196 37.68 -2.96 -34.29
CA GLU A 196 38.20 -1.80 -35.02
C GLU A 196 39.64 -1.46 -34.59
N SER A 197 39.91 -1.46 -33.28
CA SER A 197 41.26 -1.24 -32.76
C SER A 197 42.23 -2.34 -33.19
N THR A 198 41.81 -3.61 -33.20
CA THR A 198 42.64 -4.71 -33.71
C THR A 198 42.98 -4.51 -35.20
N ALA A 199 41.99 -4.11 -36.00
CA ALA A 199 42.21 -3.80 -37.42
C ALA A 199 43.17 -2.61 -37.62
N LEU A 200 43.05 -1.56 -36.79
CA LEU A 200 43.93 -0.40 -36.83
C LEU A 200 45.39 -0.78 -36.50
N MET A 201 45.58 -1.68 -35.53
CA MET A 201 46.91 -2.18 -35.17
C MET A 201 47.55 -2.99 -36.31
N LEU A 202 46.78 -3.86 -36.97
CA LEU A 202 47.26 -4.60 -38.13
C LEU A 202 47.62 -3.66 -39.30
N ALA A 203 46.78 -2.65 -39.55
CA ALA A 203 47.05 -1.63 -40.58
C ALA A 203 48.30 -0.79 -40.26
N LEU A 204 48.51 -0.44 -38.98
CA LEU A 204 49.73 0.24 -38.52
C LEU A 204 50.97 -0.62 -38.80
N GLN A 205 50.92 -1.91 -38.44
CA GLN A 205 52.03 -2.85 -38.68
C GLN A 205 52.37 -2.97 -40.17
N GLU A 206 51.36 -3.10 -41.04
CA GLU A 206 51.55 -3.16 -42.50
C GLU A 206 52.12 -1.85 -43.06
N THR A 207 51.61 -0.71 -42.61
CA THR A 207 52.08 0.60 -43.05
C THR A 207 53.55 0.82 -42.68
N LEU A 208 53.94 0.42 -41.47
CA LEU A 208 55.33 0.51 -41.01
C LEU A 208 56.25 -0.40 -41.79
N ALA A 209 55.87 -1.66 -42.01
CA ALA A 209 56.63 -2.60 -42.82
C ALA A 209 56.88 -2.06 -44.24
N ASN A 210 55.85 -1.48 -44.87
CA ASN A 210 55.95 -0.86 -46.18
C ASN A 210 56.81 0.43 -46.19
N SER A 211 56.87 1.15 -45.06
CA SER A 211 57.67 2.37 -44.94
C SER A 211 59.17 2.09 -44.84
N PHE A 212 59.59 0.98 -44.22
CA PHE A 212 61.01 0.61 -44.11
C PHE A 212 61.67 0.40 -45.47
N PHE A 213 60.94 -0.21 -46.42
CA PHE A 213 61.41 -0.37 -47.80
C PHE A 213 61.72 0.97 -48.49
N ARG A 214 61.00 2.04 -48.14
CA ARG A 214 61.22 3.39 -48.70
C ARG A 214 62.34 4.17 -48.02
N LEU A 215 62.64 3.85 -46.75
CA LEU A 215 63.58 4.60 -45.92
C LEU A 215 65.03 4.15 -46.07
N GLY A 216 65.29 2.99 -46.69
CA GLY A 216 66.65 2.48 -46.91
C GLY A 216 67.41 2.20 -45.62
N LEU A 217 66.70 1.73 -44.58
CA LEU A 217 67.26 1.44 -43.26
C LEU A 217 68.18 0.22 -43.29
N THR A 218 69.09 0.14 -42.32
CA THR A 218 69.86 -1.09 -42.08
C THR A 218 69.02 -2.13 -41.35
N GLU A 219 69.34 -3.42 -41.53
CA GLU A 219 68.63 -4.55 -40.90
C GLU A 219 68.57 -4.42 -39.36
N SER A 220 69.61 -3.86 -38.74
CA SER A 220 69.64 -3.59 -37.30
C SER A 220 68.65 -2.50 -36.84
N GLN A 221 68.46 -1.46 -37.65
CA GLN A 221 67.50 -0.37 -37.37
C GLN A 221 66.06 -0.84 -37.58
N GLU A 222 65.84 -1.65 -38.62
CA GLU A 222 64.54 -2.24 -38.93
C GLU A 222 64.08 -3.16 -37.78
N ASN A 223 64.96 -4.05 -37.32
CA ASN A 223 64.70 -4.93 -36.17
C ASN A 223 64.42 -4.15 -34.88
N PHE A 224 65.13 -3.04 -34.62
CA PHE A 224 64.89 -2.21 -33.44
C PHE A 224 63.48 -1.59 -33.42
N ILE A 225 63.05 -1.00 -34.55
CA ILE A 225 61.73 -0.36 -34.64
C ILE A 225 60.61 -1.42 -34.62
N GLN A 226 60.81 -2.56 -35.29
CA GLN A 226 59.85 -3.68 -35.24
C GLN A 226 59.65 -4.19 -33.82
N ASN A 227 60.72 -4.37 -33.04
CA ASN A 227 60.62 -4.79 -31.64
C ASN A 227 59.91 -3.74 -30.77
N LEU A 228 60.27 -2.46 -30.89
CA LEU A 228 59.66 -1.38 -30.12
C LEU A 228 58.14 -1.30 -30.34
N ILE A 229 57.71 -1.45 -31.60
CA ILE A 229 56.29 -1.38 -31.97
C ILE A 229 55.57 -2.68 -31.61
N GLY A 230 56.22 -3.84 -31.76
CA GLY A 230 55.73 -5.12 -31.25
C GLY A 230 55.44 -5.07 -29.75
N ASP A 231 56.35 -4.50 -28.95
CA ASP A 231 56.16 -4.34 -27.50
C ASP A 231 55.00 -3.39 -27.17
N PHE A 232 54.89 -2.25 -27.87
CA PHE A 232 53.76 -1.34 -27.70
C PHE A 232 52.43 -1.98 -28.09
N MET A 233 52.42 -2.76 -29.18
CA MET A 233 51.23 -3.48 -29.61
C MET A 233 50.81 -4.56 -28.60
N ASN A 234 51.77 -5.32 -28.07
CA ASN A 234 51.50 -6.30 -27.02
C ASN A 234 50.90 -5.63 -25.76
N ASN A 235 51.44 -4.49 -25.35
CA ASN A 235 50.90 -3.73 -24.22
C ASN A 235 49.48 -3.21 -24.49
N MET A 236 49.19 -2.74 -25.72
CA MET A 236 47.86 -2.28 -26.12
C MET A 236 46.85 -3.44 -26.12
N ALA A 237 47.26 -4.62 -26.62
CA ALA A 237 46.43 -5.82 -26.64
C ALA A 237 46.12 -6.34 -25.22
N ASP A 238 47.07 -6.29 -24.30
CA ASP A 238 46.85 -6.61 -22.89
C ASP A 238 45.83 -5.65 -22.24
N LEU A 239 45.93 -4.36 -22.55
CA LEU A 239 45.00 -3.34 -22.05
C LEU A 239 43.56 -3.58 -22.56
N GLN A 240 43.40 -4.04 -23.80
CA GLN A 240 42.10 -4.46 -24.33
C GLN A 240 41.58 -5.75 -23.69
N SER A 241 42.46 -6.73 -23.43
CA SER A 241 42.12 -7.99 -22.76
C SER A 241 41.52 -7.75 -21.37
N ARG A 242 42.05 -6.77 -20.62
CA ARG A 242 41.47 -6.32 -19.33
C ARG A 242 40.06 -5.75 -19.48
N GLY A 243 39.74 -5.12 -20.62
CA GLY A 243 38.37 -4.71 -20.95
C GLY A 243 37.40 -5.88 -21.09
N VAL A 244 37.88 -7.02 -21.63
CA VAL A 244 37.08 -8.26 -21.76
C VAL A 244 36.76 -8.89 -20.39
N GLU A 245 37.66 -8.79 -19.41
CA GLU A 245 37.39 -9.25 -18.05
C GLU A 245 36.27 -8.43 -17.37
N THR A 246 36.31 -7.11 -17.57
CA THR A 246 35.23 -6.21 -17.14
C THR A 246 33.91 -6.61 -17.78
N GLN A 247 33.92 -6.92 -19.08
CA GLN A 247 32.73 -7.36 -19.81
C GLN A 247 32.19 -8.70 -19.29
N THR A 248 33.08 -9.65 -19.00
CA THR A 248 32.69 -10.95 -18.43
C THR A 248 31.98 -10.78 -17.09
N THR A 249 32.43 -9.82 -16.28
CA THR A 249 31.80 -9.46 -15.01
C THR A 249 30.42 -8.83 -15.23
N LEU A 250 30.28 -7.95 -16.23
CA LEU A 250 28.99 -7.36 -16.61
C LEU A 250 28.00 -8.41 -17.15
N VAL A 251 28.46 -9.41 -17.92
CA VAL A 251 27.61 -10.51 -18.40
C VAL A 251 27.14 -11.39 -17.23
N LYS A 252 28.02 -11.68 -16.26
CA LYS A 252 27.63 -12.40 -15.03
C LYS A 252 26.60 -11.61 -14.23
N LEU A 253 26.77 -10.30 -14.10
CA LEU A 253 25.79 -9.41 -13.48
C LEU A 253 24.44 -9.51 -14.21
N ASN A 254 24.44 -9.39 -15.54
CA ASN A 254 23.22 -9.49 -16.34
C ASN A 254 22.51 -10.85 -16.18
N SER A 255 23.28 -11.95 -16.13
CA SER A 255 22.76 -13.29 -15.87
C SER A 255 22.13 -13.43 -14.48
N ASN A 256 22.68 -12.77 -13.46
CA ASN A 256 22.11 -12.77 -12.13
C ASN A 256 20.84 -11.91 -12.06
N LEU A 257 20.81 -10.76 -12.75
CA LEU A 257 19.63 -9.92 -12.86
C LEU A 257 18.48 -10.66 -13.57
N SER A 258 18.77 -11.44 -14.61
CA SER A 258 17.74 -12.23 -15.30
C SER A 258 17.17 -13.37 -14.45
N LYS A 259 17.98 -13.97 -13.55
CA LYS A 259 17.48 -14.96 -12.57
C LYS A 259 16.55 -14.33 -11.54
N LEU A 260 16.88 -13.14 -11.03
CA LEU A 260 16.03 -12.39 -10.10
C LEU A 260 14.67 -12.02 -10.72
N ARG A 261 14.61 -11.84 -12.04
CA ARG A 261 13.35 -11.63 -12.77
C ARG A 261 12.47 -12.88 -12.87
N SER A 262 13.06 -14.08 -12.78
CA SER A 262 12.36 -15.35 -12.96
C SER A 262 11.80 -15.97 -11.68
N GLN A 263 12.05 -15.34 -10.53
CA GLN A 263 11.51 -15.70 -9.21
C GLN A 263 10.30 -14.82 -8.89
#